data_AF-A0A2M7ZGQ1-F1
#
_entry.id   AF-A0A2M7ZGQ1-F1
#
_cell.length_a   1.000
_cell.length_b   1.000
_cell.length_c   1.000
_cell.angle_alpha   90.00
_cell.angle_beta   90.00
_cell.angle_gamma   90.00
#
_symmetry.space_group_name_H-M   'P 1'
#
loop_
_entity.id
_entity.type
_entity.pdbx_description
1 polymer ?
#
loop_
_entity_poly.entity_id
_entity_poly.type
_entity_poly.pdbx_seq_one_letter_code
_entity_poly.pdbx_strand_id
1 'polypeptide(L)'
;TGHTLRLLELPFDYSDQVSLMVTTNQKSQDAKSVTQKRFDRVIARMKDPNKSIFSFVVYPESTPMIEAYRAMLDLKEAGIKTQFVVANQVLEPEYCTNEFFIKRRKMHEKYLGEIKERFQLPVVIMPLLEKEIKGMQMIDKAATLLFPNNVLVK
;
A
#
# COMPACT_ATOMS: atom_id res chain seq x y z
N THR A 1 -12.23 4.21 -0.74
CA THR A 1 -12.48 4.52 0.69
C THR A 1 -11.17 4.90 1.36
N GLY A 2 -10.96 6.17 1.70
CA GLY A 2 -9.71 6.69 2.32
C GLY A 2 -9.50 6.30 3.80
N HIS A 3 -10.19 5.27 4.29
CA HIS A 3 -10.14 4.89 5.71
C HIS A 3 -8.78 4.30 6.12
N THR A 4 -8.06 3.67 5.21
CA THR A 4 -6.76 3.06 5.50
C THR A 4 -5.71 4.11 5.89
N LEU A 5 -5.63 5.23 5.16
CA LEU A 5 -4.73 6.33 5.52
C LEU A 5 -5.14 6.95 6.85
N ARG A 6 -6.44 7.17 7.05
CA ARG A 6 -6.96 7.72 8.31
C ARG A 6 -6.59 6.85 9.52
N LEU A 7 -6.56 5.53 9.36
CA LEU A 7 -6.14 4.62 10.42
C LEU A 7 -4.62 4.69 10.71
N LEU A 8 -3.82 5.00 9.69
CA LEU A 8 -2.39 5.26 9.82
C LEU A 8 -2.09 6.67 10.36
N GLU A 9 -2.98 7.64 10.17
CA GLU A 9 -2.91 9.00 10.70
C GLU A 9 -3.28 9.08 12.19
N LEU A 10 -4.17 8.21 12.68
CA LEU A 10 -4.63 8.20 14.07
C LEU A 10 -3.49 8.23 15.13
N PRO A 11 -2.40 7.45 14.99
CA PRO A 11 -1.23 7.56 15.86
C PRO A 11 -0.57 8.95 15.86
N PHE A 12 -0.50 9.60 14.69
CA PHE A 12 0.09 10.92 14.52
C PHE A 12 -0.79 12.00 15.14
N ASP A 13 -2.09 12.01 14.79
CA ASP A 13 -3.09 12.94 15.34
C ASP A 13 -3.17 12.83 16.87
N TYR A 14 -3.13 11.61 17.42
CA TYR A 14 -3.15 11.38 18.85
C TYR A 14 -1.88 11.86 19.55
N SER A 15 -0.71 11.64 18.94
CA SER A 15 0.56 12.15 19.47
C SER A 15 0.55 13.67 19.58
N ASP A 16 0.07 14.36 18.54
CA ASP A 16 -0.04 15.82 18.52
C ASP A 16 -1.01 16.33 19.58
N GLN A 17 -2.19 15.70 19.72
CA GLN A 17 -3.16 16.05 20.77
C GLN A 17 -2.61 15.82 22.18
N VAL A 18 -1.91 14.71 22.43
CA VAL A 18 -1.30 14.46 23.75
C VAL A 18 -0.21 15.50 24.04
N SER A 19 0.61 15.87 23.05
CA SER A 19 1.64 16.90 23.23
C SER A 19 1.05 18.26 23.67
N LEU A 20 -0.10 18.65 23.10
CA LEU A 20 -0.83 19.88 23.43
C LEU A 20 -1.56 19.80 24.79
N MET A 21 -1.94 18.61 25.26
CA MET A 21 -2.60 18.44 26.56
C MET A 21 -1.62 18.30 27.74
N VAL A 22 -0.37 17.92 27.49
CA VAL A 22 0.68 17.81 28.54
C VAL A 22 1.07 19.18 29.09
N THR A 23 0.94 20.25 28.30
CA THR A 23 1.18 21.64 28.71
C THR A 23 0.16 22.19 29.71
N THR A 24 -1.00 21.54 29.92
CA THR A 24 -2.13 22.13 30.67
C THR A 24 -2.45 21.46 32.02
N ASN A 25 -1.94 20.27 32.36
CA ASN A 25 -2.26 19.61 33.66
C ASN A 25 -1.18 18.63 34.17
N GLN A 26 -0.70 18.83 35.42
CA GLN A 26 0.40 18.06 36.03
C GLN A 26 0.03 16.67 36.60
N LYS A 27 -1.24 16.38 36.91
CA LYS A 27 -1.65 15.13 37.61
C LYS A 27 -1.94 13.91 36.71
N SER A 28 -1.81 14.05 35.39
CA SER A 28 -2.13 12.97 34.43
C SER A 28 -0.91 12.40 33.69
N GLN A 29 0.31 12.73 34.14
CA GLN A 29 1.53 12.54 33.35
C GLN A 29 1.96 11.06 33.19
N ASP A 30 1.81 10.21 34.21
CA ASP A 30 2.40 8.86 34.17
C ASP A 30 1.67 7.91 33.21
N ALA A 31 0.34 7.77 33.30
CA ALA A 31 -0.45 6.92 32.41
C ALA A 31 -0.52 7.47 30.97
N LYS A 32 -0.52 8.81 30.79
CA LYS A 32 -0.47 9.44 29.46
C LYS A 32 0.90 9.23 28.79
N SER A 33 1.99 9.24 29.56
CA SER A 33 3.33 9.02 29.00
C SER A 33 3.54 7.61 28.44
N VAL A 34 2.92 6.58 29.05
CA VAL A 34 3.06 5.19 28.59
C VAL A 34 2.37 4.98 27.24
N THR A 35 1.16 5.54 27.08
CA THR A 35 0.43 5.47 25.81
C THR A 35 1.13 6.27 24.70
N GLN A 36 1.64 7.47 25.00
CA GLN A 36 2.40 8.27 24.04
C GLN A 36 3.66 7.54 23.56
N LYS A 37 4.47 7.01 24.49
CA LYS A 37 5.66 6.19 24.17
C LYS A 37 5.34 4.96 23.32
N ARG A 38 4.13 4.38 23.44
CA ARG A 38 3.70 3.27 22.59
C ARG A 38 3.46 3.73 21.16
N PHE A 39 2.78 4.86 20.96
CA PHE A 39 2.53 5.42 19.63
C PHE A 39 3.83 5.89 18.96
N ASP A 40 4.71 6.59 19.67
CA ASP A 40 6.01 7.01 19.15
C ASP A 40 6.82 5.83 18.61
N ARG A 41 6.80 4.71 19.33
CA ARG A 41 7.49 3.48 18.91
C ARG A 41 6.86 2.83 17.67
N VAL A 42 5.52 2.86 17.54
CA VAL A 42 4.83 2.36 16.34
C VAL A 42 5.16 3.23 15.14
N ILE A 43 5.05 4.55 15.29
CA ILE A 43 5.40 5.52 14.25
C ILE A 43 6.87 5.35 13.82
N ALA A 44 7.79 5.24 14.78
CA ALA A 44 9.21 5.03 14.50
C ALA A 44 9.45 3.74 13.70
N ARG A 45 8.76 2.63 14.04
CA ARG A 45 8.85 1.39 13.27
C ARG A 45 8.28 1.50 11.86
N MET A 46 7.14 2.18 11.70
CA MET A 46 6.53 2.38 10.39
C MET A 46 7.40 3.23 9.46
N LYS A 47 8.14 4.19 10.02
CA LYS A 47 9.09 5.03 9.27
C LYS A 47 10.40 4.33 8.92
N ASP A 48 10.77 3.25 9.62
CA ASP A 48 12.02 2.52 9.39
C ASP A 48 11.86 1.49 8.25
N PRO A 49 12.47 1.72 7.07
CA PRO A 49 12.36 0.81 5.94
C PRO A 49 13.05 -0.54 6.17
N ASN A 50 13.91 -0.68 7.19
CA ASN A 50 14.50 -1.96 7.58
C ASN A 50 13.58 -2.78 8.51
N LYS A 51 12.47 -2.19 8.96
CA LYS A 51 11.50 -2.83 9.87
C LYS A 51 10.11 -2.92 9.28
N SER A 52 9.78 -2.10 8.29
CA SER A 52 8.45 -2.06 7.68
C SER A 52 8.53 -1.72 6.20
N ILE A 53 7.75 -2.46 5.41
CA ILE A 53 7.59 -2.25 3.98
C ILE A 53 6.14 -1.86 3.73
N PHE A 54 5.94 -0.78 2.99
CA PHE A 54 4.65 -0.29 2.52
C PHE A 54 4.57 -0.45 1.00
N SER A 55 3.45 -0.99 0.54
CA SER A 55 3.16 -1.15 -0.88
C SER A 55 1.71 -0.80 -1.17
N PHE A 56 1.45 -0.25 -2.36
CA PHE A 56 0.09 -0.06 -2.85
C PHE A 56 -0.31 -1.20 -3.77
N VAL A 57 -1.55 -1.67 -3.64
CA VAL A 57 -2.17 -2.60 -4.59
C VAL A 57 -3.23 -1.84 -5.37
N VAL A 58 -3.11 -1.81 -6.69
CA VAL A 58 -3.98 -1.01 -7.57
C VAL A 58 -4.44 -1.84 -8.76
N TYR A 59 -5.64 -1.55 -9.26
CA TYR A 59 -6.00 -1.97 -10.61
C TYR A 59 -5.37 -1.01 -11.63
N PRO A 60 -4.96 -1.49 -12.82
CA PRO A 60 -4.45 -0.64 -13.91
C PRO A 60 -5.60 0.13 -14.58
N GLU A 61 -6.22 1.02 -13.80
CA GLU A 61 -7.36 1.86 -14.15
C GLU A 61 -7.16 3.27 -13.57
N SER A 62 -7.83 4.27 -14.14
CA SER A 62 -7.62 5.69 -13.80
C SER A 62 -7.78 6.01 -12.31
N THR A 63 -8.98 5.75 -11.77
CA THR A 63 -9.34 6.19 -10.42
C THR A 63 -8.50 5.50 -9.34
N PRO A 64 -8.36 4.15 -9.32
CA PRO A 64 -7.55 3.46 -8.31
C PRO A 64 -6.09 3.92 -8.32
N MET A 65 -5.52 4.15 -9.51
CA MET A 65 -4.15 4.61 -9.67
C MET A 65 -3.96 6.03 -9.11
N ILE A 66 -4.86 6.97 -9.40
CA ILE A 66 -4.79 8.35 -8.90
C ILE A 66 -4.98 8.40 -7.38
N GLU A 67 -5.94 7.64 -6.85
CA GLU A 67 -6.19 7.59 -5.40
C GLU A 67 -4.98 7.03 -4.65
N ALA A 68 -4.42 5.92 -5.12
CA ALA A 68 -3.22 5.32 -4.52
C ALA A 68 -1.99 6.23 -4.64
N TYR A 69 -1.85 6.97 -5.75
CA TYR A 69 -0.75 7.91 -5.91
C TYR A 69 -0.83 9.06 -4.91
N ARG A 70 -2.02 9.65 -4.72
CA ARG A 70 -2.25 10.67 -3.69
C ARG A 70 -1.94 10.13 -2.30
N ALA A 71 -2.47 8.95 -1.98
CA ALA A 71 -2.19 8.25 -0.73
C ALA A 71 -0.69 8.01 -0.48
N MET A 72 0.07 7.68 -1.52
CA MET A 72 1.52 7.51 -1.44
C MET A 72 2.21 8.84 -1.10
N LEU A 73 1.75 9.96 -1.66
CA LEU A 73 2.29 11.29 -1.33
C LEU A 73 1.99 11.65 0.13
N ASP A 74 0.77 11.40 0.60
CA ASP A 74 0.38 11.65 2.00
C ASP A 74 1.27 10.83 2.97
N LEU A 75 1.51 9.55 2.68
CA LEU A 75 2.43 8.71 3.46
C LEU A 75 3.87 9.24 3.42
N LYS A 76 4.32 9.71 2.26
CA LYS A 76 5.66 10.30 2.10
C LYS A 76 5.82 11.55 2.97
N GLU A 77 4.81 12.42 3.01
CA GLU A 77 4.78 13.59 3.88
C GLU A 77 4.81 13.22 5.37
N ALA A 78 4.10 12.14 5.74
CA ALA A 78 4.17 11.57 7.09
C ALA A 78 5.53 10.90 7.40
N GLY A 79 6.43 10.78 6.43
CA GLY A 79 7.76 10.18 6.57
C GLY A 79 7.80 8.65 6.37
N ILE A 80 6.73 8.07 5.83
CA ILE A 80 6.61 6.64 5.51
C ILE A 80 6.91 6.46 4.03
N LYS A 81 7.98 5.74 3.70
CA LYS A 81 8.36 5.47 2.31
C LYS A 81 7.62 4.24 1.82
N THR A 82 7.00 4.36 0.65
CA THR A 82 6.47 3.22 -0.12
C THR A 82 7.61 2.62 -0.95
N GLN A 83 7.70 1.29 -1.01
CA GLN A 83 8.81 0.59 -1.66
C GLN A 83 8.44 0.02 -3.03
N PHE A 84 7.19 -0.36 -3.25
CA PHE A 84 6.73 -0.88 -4.54
C PHE A 84 5.20 -0.79 -4.70
N VAL A 85 4.74 -1.03 -5.92
CA VAL A 85 3.33 -1.08 -6.28
C VAL A 85 3.01 -2.44 -6.88
N VAL A 86 1.86 -3.01 -6.53
CA VAL A 86 1.30 -4.20 -7.17
C VAL A 86 0.18 -3.77 -8.11
N ALA A 87 0.36 -3.98 -9.40
CA ALA A 87 -0.71 -3.88 -10.38
C ALA A 87 -1.49 -5.21 -10.41
N ASN A 88 -2.69 -5.21 -9.84
CA ASN A 88 -3.52 -6.40 -9.68
C ASN A 88 -4.48 -6.63 -10.85
N GLN A 89 -4.87 -7.88 -11.06
CA GLN A 89 -5.82 -8.32 -12.08
C GLN A 89 -5.46 -7.86 -13.50
N VAL A 90 -4.17 -7.95 -13.84
CA VAL A 90 -3.72 -7.63 -15.18
C VAL A 90 -4.11 -8.75 -16.15
N LEU A 91 -4.92 -8.43 -17.15
CA LEU A 91 -5.30 -9.37 -18.21
C LEU A 91 -4.07 -9.75 -19.05
N GLU A 92 -3.80 -11.04 -19.19
CA GLU A 92 -2.68 -11.54 -20.01
C GLU A 92 -3.01 -11.50 -21.52
N PRO A 93 -2.01 -11.27 -22.39
CA PRO A 93 -2.21 -11.21 -23.84
C PRO A 93 -2.86 -12.47 -24.43
N GLU A 94 -2.56 -13.64 -23.88
CA GLU A 94 -3.09 -14.92 -24.35
C GLU A 94 -4.62 -15.03 -24.27
N TYR A 95 -5.26 -14.29 -23.37
CA TYR A 95 -6.73 -14.26 -23.23
C TYR A 95 -7.41 -13.17 -24.07
N CYS A 96 -6.64 -12.37 -24.80
CA CYS A 96 -7.15 -11.27 -25.61
C CYS A 96 -7.66 -11.74 -26.99
N THR A 97 -8.65 -12.64 -27.00
CA THR A 97 -9.14 -13.33 -28.21
C THR A 97 -10.27 -12.60 -28.94
N ASN A 98 -10.79 -11.52 -28.37
CA ASN A 98 -11.85 -10.70 -28.98
C ASN A 98 -11.62 -9.20 -28.76
N GLU A 99 -12.35 -8.38 -29.52
CA GLU A 99 -12.23 -6.92 -29.50
C GLU A 99 -12.41 -6.30 -28.10
N PHE A 100 -13.28 -6.87 -27.27
CA PHE A 100 -13.51 -6.37 -25.91
C PHE A 100 -12.26 -6.55 -25.05
N PHE A 101 -11.68 -7.75 -25.02
CA PHE A 101 -10.47 -8.03 -24.24
C PHE A 101 -9.24 -7.31 -24.80
N ILE A 102 -9.12 -7.17 -26.12
CA ILE A 102 -8.05 -6.37 -26.74
C ILE A 102 -8.13 -4.91 -26.29
N LYS A 103 -9.32 -4.30 -26.30
CA LYS A 103 -9.51 -2.92 -25.82
C LYS A 103 -9.23 -2.78 -24.32
N ARG A 104 -9.67 -3.75 -23.51
CA ARG A 104 -9.40 -3.76 -22.06
C ARG A 104 -7.90 -3.89 -21.77
N ARG A 105 -7.18 -4.73 -22.51
CA ARG A 105 -5.73 -4.86 -22.41
C ARG A 105 -5.00 -3.56 -22.77
N LYS A 106 -5.38 -2.91 -23.88
CA LYS A 106 -4.81 -1.60 -24.26
C LYS A 106 -5.01 -0.54 -23.17
N MET A 107 -6.17 -0.55 -22.51
CA MET A 107 -6.41 0.33 -21.35
C MET A 107 -5.47 -0.01 -20.20
N HIS A 108 -5.30 -1.30 -19.86
CA HIS A 108 -4.35 -1.72 -18.82
C HIS A 108 -2.92 -1.28 -19.16
N GLU A 109 -2.47 -1.45 -20.40
CA GLU A 109 -1.12 -1.08 -20.85
C GLU A 109 -0.85 0.42 -20.70
N LYS A 110 -1.83 1.26 -21.07
CA LYS A 110 -1.77 2.70 -20.83
C LYS A 110 -1.54 3.00 -19.34
N TYR A 111 -2.37 2.43 -18.47
CA TYR A 111 -2.29 2.73 -17.05
C TYR A 111 -1.10 2.08 -16.35
N LEU A 112 -0.59 0.94 -16.83
CA LEU A 112 0.68 0.38 -16.36
C LEU A 112 1.85 1.32 -16.67
N GLY A 113 1.84 1.97 -17.84
CA GLY A 113 2.77 3.05 -18.17
C GLY A 113 2.66 4.23 -17.21
N GLU A 114 1.44 4.73 -16.98
CA GLU A 114 1.19 5.83 -16.03
C GLU A 114 1.60 5.48 -14.60
N ILE A 115 1.35 4.25 -14.13
CA ILE A 115 1.76 3.78 -12.79
C ILE A 115 3.29 3.84 -12.69
N LYS A 116 4.01 3.33 -13.69
CA LYS A 116 5.47 3.35 -13.71
C LYS A 116 6.03 4.78 -13.67
N GLU A 117 5.48 5.68 -14.48
CA GLU A 117 5.93 7.07 -14.57
C GLU A 117 5.64 7.89 -13.31
N ARG A 118 4.44 7.73 -12.74
CA ARG A 118 4.00 8.50 -11.57
C ARG A 118 4.67 8.02 -10.29
N PHE A 119 4.62 6.71 -10.02
CA PHE A 119 5.12 6.17 -8.76
C PHE A 119 6.65 6.13 -8.73
N GLN A 120 7.32 5.92 -9.88
CA GLN A 120 8.78 5.79 -9.97
C GLN A 120 9.34 4.73 -8.99
N LEU A 121 8.55 3.70 -8.74
CA LEU A 121 8.87 2.56 -7.88
C LEU A 121 8.82 1.26 -8.69
N PRO A 122 9.44 0.17 -8.21
CA PRO A 122 9.21 -1.16 -8.74
C PRO A 122 7.71 -1.47 -8.81
N VAL A 123 7.29 -2.02 -9.95
CA VAL A 123 5.90 -2.46 -10.18
C VAL A 123 5.90 -3.98 -10.34
N VAL A 124 5.17 -4.65 -9.46
CA VAL A 124 4.91 -6.10 -9.52
C VAL A 124 3.56 -6.30 -10.20
N ILE A 125 3.48 -7.24 -11.14
CA ILE A 125 2.25 -7.55 -11.87
C ILE A 125 1.65 -8.81 -11.28
N MET A 126 0.39 -8.73 -10.84
CA MET A 126 -0.43 -9.89 -10.49
C MET A 126 -1.45 -10.11 -11.62
N PRO A 127 -1.37 -11.24 -12.35
CA PRO A 127 -2.28 -11.50 -13.45
C PRO A 127 -3.71 -11.71 -12.95
N LEU A 128 -4.68 -11.44 -13.82
CA LEU A 128 -6.06 -11.83 -13.59
C LEU A 128 -6.17 -13.36 -13.63
N LEU A 129 -6.60 -13.96 -12.52
CA LEU A 129 -6.86 -15.39 -12.44
C LEU A 129 -8.32 -15.69 -12.80
N GLU A 130 -8.54 -16.79 -13.51
CA GLU A 130 -9.88 -17.25 -13.93
C GLU A 130 -10.81 -17.53 -12.73
N LYS A 131 -10.23 -17.96 -11.61
CA LYS A 131 -10.96 -18.33 -10.40
C LYS A 131 -10.57 -17.43 -9.25
N GLU A 132 -11.52 -17.22 -8.35
CA GLU A 132 -11.26 -16.57 -7.07
C GLU A 132 -10.17 -17.31 -6.29
N ILE A 133 -9.34 -16.54 -5.58
CA ILE A 133 -8.29 -17.09 -4.74
C ILE A 133 -8.93 -17.61 -3.45
N LYS A 134 -9.33 -18.88 -3.45
CA LYS A 134 -9.93 -19.57 -2.30
C LYS A 134 -9.18 -20.87 -2.00
N GLY A 135 -8.92 -21.09 -0.71
CA GLY A 135 -8.16 -22.24 -0.22
C GLY A 135 -6.66 -22.10 -0.41
N MET A 136 -5.89 -22.89 0.35
CA MET A 136 -4.42 -22.80 0.40
C MET A 136 -3.76 -23.00 -0.96
N GLN A 137 -4.27 -23.95 -1.76
CA GLN A 137 -3.70 -24.23 -3.09
C GLN A 137 -3.72 -23.00 -4.02
N MET A 138 -4.81 -22.23 -4.01
CA MET A 138 -4.89 -21.02 -4.84
C MET A 138 -4.06 -19.87 -4.26
N ILE A 139 -3.93 -19.78 -2.93
CA ILE A 139 -3.03 -18.82 -2.28
C ILE A 139 -1.58 -19.11 -2.68
N ASP A 140 -1.14 -20.36 -2.63
CA ASP A 140 0.22 -20.76 -3.00
C ASP A 140 0.51 -20.47 -4.48
N LYS A 141 -0.46 -20.73 -5.36
CA LYS A 141 -0.37 -20.36 -6.77
C LYS A 141 -0.23 -18.85 -6.95
N ALA A 142 -1.06 -18.06 -6.28
CA ALA A 142 -1.01 -16.60 -6.34
C ALA A 142 0.32 -16.06 -5.77
N ALA A 143 0.81 -16.61 -4.67
CA ALA A 143 2.09 -16.25 -4.06
C ALA A 143 3.26 -16.53 -5.01
N THR A 144 3.25 -17.68 -5.70
CA THR A 144 4.27 -18.04 -6.70
C THR A 144 4.28 -17.06 -7.88
N LEU A 145 3.10 -16.61 -8.33
CA LEU A 145 2.99 -15.63 -9.42
C LEU A 145 3.48 -14.24 -8.98
N LEU A 146 3.18 -13.84 -7.75
CA LEU A 146 3.57 -12.54 -7.20
C LEU A 146 5.06 -12.49 -6.82
N PHE A 147 5.62 -13.63 -6.39
CA PHE A 147 7.01 -13.79 -5.94
C PHE A 147 7.70 -14.97 -6.67
N PRO A 148 7.92 -14.87 -8.00
CA PRO A 148 8.39 -15.98 -8.83
C PRO A 148 9.82 -16.45 -8.52
N ASN A 149 10.62 -15.59 -7.89
CA ASN A 149 11.85 -15.96 -7.23
C ASN A 149 11.57 -15.80 -5.74
N ASN A 150 11.85 -16.80 -4.90
CA ASN A 150 11.76 -16.79 -3.43
C ASN A 150 12.68 -15.72 -2.77
N VAL A 151 12.63 -14.48 -3.23
CA VAL A 151 13.26 -13.30 -2.65
C VAL A 151 12.25 -12.75 -1.66
N LEU A 152 11.99 -13.54 -0.61
CA LEU A 152 11.77 -12.92 0.68
C LEU A 152 13.08 -12.22 1.00
N VAL A 153 13.10 -10.91 0.77
CA VAL A 153 14.17 -10.01 1.18
C VAL A 153 14.50 -10.37 2.63
N LYS A 154 15.74 -10.82 2.85
CA LYS A 154 16.31 -10.99 4.19
C LYS A 154 16.32 -9.65 4.94
#